data_AF-W1PYH3-F1
#
_entry.id   AF-W1PYH3-F1
#
_cell.length_a   1.000
_cell.length_b   1.000
_cell.length_c   1.000
_cell.angle_alpha   90.00
_cell.angle_beta   90.00
_cell.angle_gamma   90.00
#
_symmetry.space_group_name_H-M   'P 1'
#
loop_
_entity.id
_entity.type
_entity.pdbx_description
1 polymer ?
#
loop_
_entity_poly.entity_id
_entity_poly.type
_entity_poly.pdbx_seq_one_letter_code
_entity_poly.pdbx_strand_id
1 'polypeptide(L)'
;MGGCASKPRQKPKLPSPSQIVQGHPLDQMESKFPVIHCGFDVGSVPLSKFTEPKFLPTMGEDLLRKPMPALVVMTTLQHKSILFHIDRIFCWVEDLSNRRKHGPQVVVDPSMGSPRMEVKKLGRSYSQLLEFMLEHAQMEERFIFPVLERADRGLSKVANEQHAKDFPIMNGIREQIKSIGVLESGSPVYEEAFLNLSARLNDLQAHCKEHFDEEERKLLPLLEAADLSREMQEGTLGQCFEVMEATHSHLFSFFIAGLSPIDAFCYIEMVKRCGDKDRVTRIIQSLGRAPKDY
;
A
#
# COMPACT_ATOMS: atom_id res chain seq x y z
N MET A 1 -51.51 58.50 39.57
CA MET A 1 -50.63 58.93 38.47
C MET A 1 -50.10 57.66 37.84
N GLY A 2 -50.74 57.03 36.85
CA GLY A 2 -50.99 57.49 35.48
C GLY A 2 -49.79 57.06 34.62
N GLY A 3 -49.82 56.17 33.64
CA GLY A 3 -50.87 55.34 33.03
C GLY A 3 -50.29 54.72 31.73
N CYS A 4 -50.77 53.52 31.35
CA CYS A 4 -51.02 52.96 30.00
C CYS A 4 -50.12 53.34 28.79
N ALA A 5 -49.87 52.52 27.75
CA ALA A 5 -50.32 51.18 27.33
C ALA A 5 -49.63 50.81 25.98
N SER A 6 -49.40 49.50 25.77
CA SER A 6 -49.69 48.65 24.57
C SER A 6 -49.29 49.05 23.11
N LYS A 7 -48.36 48.26 22.51
CA LYS A 7 -48.40 47.42 21.25
C LYS A 7 -49.08 47.94 19.93
N PRO A 8 -48.97 47.26 18.75
CA PRO A 8 -47.87 46.55 18.03
C PRO A 8 -47.84 46.74 16.46
N ARG A 9 -46.87 46.06 15.78
CA ARG A 9 -46.85 45.51 14.37
C ARG A 9 -46.88 46.44 13.13
N GLN A 10 -45.93 46.22 12.20
CA GLN A 10 -46.15 45.90 10.76
C GLN A 10 -44.85 45.53 10.00
N LYS A 11 -44.85 44.38 9.30
CA LYS A 11 -44.14 44.08 8.02
C LYS A 11 -45.24 44.16 6.94
N PRO A 12 -45.03 44.48 5.63
CA PRO A 12 -44.11 43.77 4.72
C PRO A 12 -43.58 44.55 3.47
N LYS A 13 -42.63 43.98 2.69
CA LYS A 13 -42.72 43.72 1.22
C LYS A 13 -41.35 43.39 0.60
N LEU A 14 -41.30 42.27 -0.14
CA LEU A 14 -40.29 41.91 -1.15
C LEU A 14 -40.54 42.69 -2.45
N PRO A 15 -39.52 42.82 -3.31
CA PRO A 15 -39.71 42.72 -4.76
C PRO A 15 -39.02 41.47 -5.34
N SER A 16 -39.67 40.88 -6.34
CA SER A 16 -39.29 39.69 -7.12
C SER A 16 -38.64 40.10 -8.46
N PRO A 17 -38.22 39.16 -9.34
CA PRO A 17 -36.96 39.23 -10.11
C PRO A 17 -37.13 39.68 -11.56
N SER A 18 -35.98 39.85 -12.25
CA SER A 18 -35.70 39.75 -13.70
C SER A 18 -35.15 41.01 -14.40
N GLN A 19 -33.97 40.84 -15.02
CA GLN A 19 -33.38 41.47 -16.23
C GLN A 19 -31.85 41.20 -16.15
N ILE A 20 -31.32 40.08 -16.67
CA ILE A 20 -30.80 39.85 -18.04
C ILE A 20 -30.02 41.05 -18.60
N VAL A 21 -28.69 40.92 -18.76
CA VAL A 21 -27.93 40.94 -20.04
C VAL A 21 -26.40 41.03 -19.75
N GLN A 22 -25.72 39.95 -20.13
CA GLN A 22 -24.42 39.81 -20.83
C GLN A 22 -23.22 40.74 -20.56
N GLY A 23 -22.05 40.11 -20.36
CA GLY A 23 -20.73 40.69 -20.64
C GLY A 23 -19.56 39.95 -19.99
N HIS A 24 -19.05 38.90 -20.63
CA HIS A 24 -17.65 38.45 -20.49
C HIS A 24 -16.80 39.25 -21.51
N PRO A 25 -15.48 39.52 -21.32
CA PRO A 25 -14.48 38.45 -21.21
C PRO A 25 -13.18 38.69 -20.38
N LEU A 26 -12.51 37.56 -20.13
CA LEU A 26 -11.06 37.26 -20.03
C LEU A 26 -10.16 37.86 -18.92
N ASP A 27 -9.61 36.90 -18.16
CA ASP A 27 -8.25 36.78 -17.60
C ASP A 27 -7.73 37.80 -16.57
N GLN A 28 -7.58 37.36 -15.31
CA GLN A 28 -6.32 36.79 -14.77
C GLN A 28 -6.47 36.39 -13.28
N MET A 29 -6.05 35.14 -13.01
CA MET A 29 -5.41 34.61 -11.80
C MET A 29 -5.47 35.41 -10.49
N GLU A 30 -6.04 34.81 -9.43
CA GLU A 30 -5.30 34.54 -8.19
C GLU A 30 -6.02 33.53 -7.27
N SER A 31 -5.32 32.41 -7.02
CA SER A 31 -5.24 31.64 -5.77
C SER A 31 -6.54 31.36 -4.97
N LYS A 32 -7.12 30.16 -5.18
CA LYS A 32 -7.87 29.43 -4.13
C LYS A 32 -7.39 27.98 -4.08
N PHE A 33 -6.58 27.65 -3.08
CA PHE A 33 -6.34 26.27 -2.69
C PHE A 33 -7.61 25.70 -2.01
N PRO A 34 -8.13 24.54 -2.43
CA PRO A 34 -9.15 23.84 -1.66
C PRO A 34 -8.50 23.04 -0.53
N VAL A 35 -9.01 23.27 0.69
CA VAL A 35 -8.81 22.42 1.87
C VAL A 35 -9.43 21.05 1.57
N ILE A 36 -8.61 20.01 1.54
CA ILE A 36 -9.07 18.62 1.34
C ILE A 36 -9.53 18.06 2.68
N HIS A 37 -10.84 17.84 2.81
CA HIS A 37 -11.42 17.05 3.89
C HIS A 37 -11.38 15.57 3.48
N CYS A 38 -10.51 14.78 4.11
CA CYS A 38 -10.53 13.31 4.01
C CYS A 38 -11.53 12.75 5.02
N GLY A 39 -12.75 12.47 4.56
CA GLY A 39 -13.70 11.59 5.25
C GLY A 39 -13.67 10.22 4.56
N PHE A 40 -13.37 9.17 5.32
CA PHE A 40 -13.44 7.80 4.86
C PHE A 40 -14.89 7.30 4.97
N ASP A 41 -15.39 6.72 3.89
CA ASP A 41 -16.65 5.97 3.86
C ASP A 41 -16.34 4.62 3.24
N VAL A 42 -16.50 3.55 4.01
CA VAL A 42 -16.32 2.16 3.57
C VAL A 42 -17.63 1.72 2.92
N GLY A 43 -17.88 2.22 1.72
CA GLY A 43 -18.96 1.79 0.84
C GLY A 43 -18.42 1.76 -0.58
N SER A 44 -18.48 0.58 -1.21
CA SER A 44 -18.11 0.29 -2.60
C SER A 44 -18.09 1.52 -3.51
N VAL A 45 -16.88 2.05 -3.77
CA VAL A 45 -16.68 3.25 -4.58
C VAL A 45 -16.80 2.88 -6.07
N PRO A 46 -17.65 3.54 -6.86
CA PRO A 46 -17.70 3.36 -8.30
C PRO A 46 -16.36 3.77 -8.94
N LEU A 47 -15.89 2.97 -9.90
CA LEU A 47 -14.59 3.07 -10.60
C LEU A 47 -14.29 4.44 -11.24
N SER A 48 -15.25 5.37 -11.31
CA SER A 48 -15.15 6.67 -11.97
C SER A 48 -14.60 7.81 -11.11
N LYS A 49 -14.07 7.55 -9.90
CA LYS A 49 -13.49 8.59 -9.02
C LYS A 49 -11.99 8.48 -8.75
N PHE A 50 -11.28 7.56 -9.41
CA PHE A 50 -9.81 7.62 -9.43
C PHE A 50 -9.40 8.82 -10.27
N THR A 51 -9.02 9.91 -9.58
CA THR A 51 -8.35 11.04 -10.23
C THR A 51 -6.97 10.53 -10.64
N GLU A 52 -6.61 10.72 -11.91
CA GLU A 52 -5.43 10.15 -12.55
C GLU A 52 -4.17 10.25 -11.66
N PRO A 53 -3.50 9.13 -11.38
CA PRO A 53 -2.22 9.17 -10.69
C PRO A 53 -1.18 9.79 -11.64
N LYS A 54 -0.34 10.68 -11.08
CA LYS A 54 0.85 11.17 -11.77
C LYS A 54 1.64 9.97 -12.27
N PHE A 55 1.68 9.81 -13.58
CA PHE A 55 2.32 8.70 -14.28
C PHE A 55 3.80 8.58 -13.87
N LEU A 56 4.09 7.71 -12.91
CA LEU A 56 5.31 6.91 -12.97
C LEU A 56 5.13 5.96 -14.16
N PRO A 57 6.13 5.77 -15.03
CA PRO A 57 5.98 4.90 -16.18
C PRO A 57 5.57 3.51 -15.71
N THR A 58 4.33 3.13 -15.99
CA THR A 58 3.77 1.84 -15.61
C THR A 58 4.49 0.77 -16.41
N MET A 59 5.34 -0.01 -15.75
CA MET A 59 5.93 -1.25 -16.30
C MET A 59 4.89 -2.16 -16.98
N GLY A 60 3.60 -2.04 -16.66
CA GLY A 60 2.53 -2.71 -17.38
C GLY A 60 2.53 -2.49 -18.90
N GLU A 61 2.95 -1.31 -19.38
CA GLU A 61 3.12 -1.07 -20.83
C GLU A 61 4.39 -1.71 -21.38
N ASP A 62 5.50 -1.69 -20.63
CA ASP A 62 6.78 -2.29 -21.04
C ASP A 62 6.76 -3.82 -20.97
N LEU A 63 6.05 -4.40 -20.00
CA LEU A 63 5.78 -5.84 -19.83
C LEU A 63 4.97 -6.43 -20.99
N LEU A 64 4.12 -5.61 -21.62
CA LEU A 64 3.39 -5.98 -22.84
C LEU A 64 4.26 -5.85 -24.09
N ARG A 65 5.39 -5.12 -24.02
CA ARG A 65 6.21 -4.73 -25.17
C ARG A 65 7.53 -5.50 -25.30
N LYS A 66 8.14 -5.96 -24.20
CA LYS A 66 9.38 -6.74 -24.20
C LYS A 66 9.20 -8.07 -23.43
N PRO A 67 9.63 -9.22 -23.98
CA PRO A 67 9.61 -10.47 -23.23
C PRO A 67 10.67 -10.40 -22.13
N MET A 68 10.23 -10.13 -20.89
CA MET A 68 11.06 -10.27 -19.69
C MET A 68 10.86 -11.67 -19.08
N PRO A 69 11.90 -12.27 -18.46
CA PRO A 69 11.74 -13.51 -17.73
C PRO A 69 10.67 -13.38 -16.65
N ALA A 70 9.78 -14.35 -16.56
CA ALA A 70 8.65 -14.27 -15.64
C ALA A 70 9.07 -14.16 -14.16
N LEU A 71 10.25 -14.69 -13.79
CA LEU A 71 10.82 -14.52 -12.44
C LEU A 71 11.19 -13.06 -12.16
N VAL A 72 11.75 -12.33 -13.13
CA VAL A 72 12.05 -10.90 -12.99
C VAL A 72 10.75 -10.13 -12.76
N VAL A 73 9.73 -10.40 -13.58
CA VAL A 73 8.41 -9.76 -13.45
C VAL A 73 7.80 -10.03 -12.07
N MET A 74 7.79 -11.28 -11.63
CA MET A 74 7.23 -11.66 -10.33
C MET A 74 7.92 -10.94 -9.17
N THR A 75 9.24 -10.85 -9.19
CA THR A 75 10.04 -10.22 -8.14
C THR A 75 9.78 -8.73 -8.07
N THR A 76 9.79 -8.03 -9.22
CA THR A 76 9.42 -6.60 -9.29
C THR A 76 7.99 -6.34 -8.81
N LEU A 77 7.05 -7.24 -9.08
CA LEU A 77 5.68 -7.12 -8.56
C LEU A 77 5.65 -7.27 -7.02
N GLN A 78 6.44 -8.18 -6.44
CA GLN A 78 6.58 -8.29 -4.99
C GLN A 78 7.15 -6.99 -4.39
N HIS A 79 8.21 -6.43 -4.97
CA HIS A 79 8.81 -5.15 -4.52
C HIS A 79 7.79 -4.03 -4.47
N LYS A 80 7.04 -3.83 -5.57
CA LYS A 80 5.98 -2.80 -5.65
C LYS A 80 4.94 -2.97 -4.54
N SER A 81 4.47 -4.19 -4.34
CA SER A 81 3.47 -4.50 -3.32
C SER A 81 4.01 -4.26 -1.91
N ILE A 82 5.25 -4.69 -1.61
CA ILE A 82 5.92 -4.45 -0.33
C ILE A 82 6.03 -2.95 -0.05
N LEU A 83 6.55 -2.17 -1.01
CA LEU A 83 6.71 -0.71 -0.85
C LEU A 83 5.38 -0.01 -0.64
N PHE A 84 4.33 -0.41 -1.36
CA PHE A 84 2.98 0.10 -1.16
C PHE A 84 2.49 -0.14 0.27
N HIS A 85 2.67 -1.34 0.81
CA HIS A 85 2.20 -1.68 2.15
C HIS A 85 3.01 -0.99 3.26
N ILE A 86 4.33 -0.82 3.07
CA ILE A 86 5.15 -0.02 3.98
C ILE A 86 4.63 1.43 4.01
N ASP A 87 4.42 2.04 2.84
CA ASP A 87 3.93 3.41 2.71
C ASP A 87 2.54 3.59 3.36
N ARG A 88 1.63 2.65 3.11
CA ARG A 88 0.30 2.64 3.71
C ARG A 88 0.36 2.55 5.24
N ILE A 89 1.21 1.69 5.78
CA ILE A 89 1.41 1.54 7.23
C ILE A 89 2.04 2.80 7.83
N PHE A 90 3.02 3.39 7.15
CA PHE A 90 3.64 4.65 7.54
C PHE A 90 2.61 5.78 7.63
N CYS A 91 1.80 5.98 6.59
CA CYS A 91 0.72 6.98 6.58
C CYS A 91 -0.30 6.74 7.70
N TRP A 92 -0.63 5.48 8.00
CA TRP A 92 -1.53 5.14 9.10
C TRP A 92 -0.94 5.50 10.46
N VAL A 93 0.35 5.24 10.67
CA VAL A 93 1.06 5.65 11.89
C VAL A 93 1.09 7.17 12.06
N GLU A 94 1.34 7.92 10.98
CA GLU A 94 1.31 9.38 11.01
C GLU A 94 -0.09 9.92 11.33
N ASP A 95 -1.14 9.33 10.73
CA ASP A 95 -2.52 9.71 11.03
C ASP A 95 -2.84 9.47 12.51
N LEU A 96 -2.53 8.28 13.04
CA LEU A 96 -2.73 7.96 14.46
C LEU A 96 -1.98 8.92 15.39
N SER A 97 -0.78 9.35 15.01
CA SER A 97 -0.01 10.33 15.76
C SER A 97 -0.61 11.75 15.72
N ASN A 98 -1.33 12.12 14.66
CA ASN A 98 -1.83 13.48 14.44
C ASN A 98 -3.29 13.70 14.90
N ARG A 99 -4.05 12.62 15.18
CA ARG A 99 -5.46 12.68 15.61
C ARG A 99 -5.71 13.56 16.85
N ARG A 100 -4.75 13.70 17.76
CA ARG A 100 -4.89 14.57 18.95
C ARG A 100 -4.74 16.06 18.65
N LYS A 101 -3.95 16.44 17.63
CA LYS A 101 -3.69 17.85 17.30
C LYS A 101 -4.95 18.64 16.93
N HIS A 102 -6.04 17.93 16.58
CA HIS A 102 -7.26 18.54 16.07
C HIS A 102 -8.44 18.55 17.08
N GLY A 103 -8.21 18.12 18.32
CA GLY A 103 -9.21 18.22 19.41
C GLY A 103 -10.48 17.36 19.20
N PRO A 104 -11.44 17.40 20.16
CA PRO A 104 -12.65 16.58 20.15
C PRO A 104 -13.68 16.93 19.05
N GLN A 105 -13.36 17.85 18.14
CA GLN A 105 -14.27 18.32 17.08
C GLN A 105 -14.03 17.71 15.69
N VAL A 106 -12.99 16.89 15.50
CA VAL A 106 -12.90 16.12 14.25
C VAL A 106 -13.96 15.05 14.30
N VAL A 107 -14.83 15.04 13.28
CA VAL A 107 -15.76 13.95 13.02
C VAL A 107 -14.91 12.68 12.91
N VAL A 108 -14.84 11.92 13.99
CA VAL A 108 -14.21 10.61 14.01
C VAL A 108 -15.06 9.77 13.05
N ASP A 109 -14.43 9.31 11.97
CA ASP A 109 -15.05 8.40 11.02
C ASP A 109 -15.72 7.24 11.81
N PRO A 110 -17.03 7.02 11.66
CA PRO A 110 -17.74 5.96 12.35
C PRO A 110 -17.19 4.55 12.08
N SER A 111 -16.43 4.37 11.00
CA SER A 111 -15.75 3.12 10.64
C SER A 111 -14.47 2.86 11.47
N MET A 112 -13.94 3.87 12.15
CA MET A 112 -12.72 3.80 12.94
C MET A 112 -12.99 3.24 14.34
N GLY A 113 -12.13 2.32 14.79
CA GLY A 113 -12.19 1.77 16.13
C GLY A 113 -11.64 2.71 17.21
N SER A 114 -11.70 2.27 18.46
CA SER A 114 -10.94 2.91 19.54
C SER A 114 -9.44 2.96 19.22
N PRO A 115 -8.65 3.88 19.80
CA PRO A 115 -7.19 3.94 19.56
C PRO A 115 -6.49 2.58 19.73
N ARG A 116 -6.90 1.81 20.74
CA ARG A 116 -6.39 0.45 20.97
C ARG A 116 -6.77 -0.53 19.87
N MET A 117 -7.97 -0.42 19.31
CA MET A 117 -8.38 -1.23 18.15
C MET A 117 -7.57 -0.87 16.91
N GLU A 118 -7.34 0.42 16.67
CA GLU A 118 -6.54 0.88 15.54
C GLU A 118 -5.09 0.38 15.62
N VAL A 119 -4.45 0.46 16.80
CA VAL A 119 -3.11 -0.12 17.00
C VAL A 119 -3.11 -1.64 16.80
N LYS A 120 -4.19 -2.33 17.18
CA LYS A 120 -4.34 -3.77 16.94
C LYS A 120 -4.49 -4.08 15.44
N LYS A 121 -5.25 -3.29 14.69
CA LYS A 121 -5.39 -3.45 13.23
C LYS A 121 -4.06 -3.15 12.53
N LEU A 122 -3.37 -2.09 12.93
CA LEU A 122 -2.01 -1.75 12.47
C LEU A 122 -1.05 -2.94 12.69
N GLY A 123 -1.03 -3.51 13.90
CA GLY A 123 -0.17 -4.66 14.22
C GLY A 123 -0.48 -5.90 13.38
N ARG A 124 -1.75 -6.16 13.05
CA ARG A 124 -2.13 -7.23 12.12
C ARG A 124 -1.60 -6.96 10.71
N SER A 125 -1.82 -5.75 10.18
CA SER A 125 -1.34 -5.36 8.85
C SER A 125 0.20 -5.43 8.77
N TYR A 126 0.90 -5.00 9.82
CA TYR A 126 2.36 -5.09 9.87
C TYR A 126 2.85 -6.53 9.98
N SER A 127 2.13 -7.41 10.66
CA SER A 127 2.47 -8.84 10.72
C SER A 127 2.34 -9.51 9.35
N GLN A 128 1.29 -9.16 8.58
CA GLN A 128 1.14 -9.63 7.20
C GLN A 128 2.26 -9.12 6.30
N LEU A 129 2.66 -7.85 6.43
CA LEU A 129 3.80 -7.29 5.72
C LEU A 129 5.10 -8.03 6.07
N LEU A 130 5.34 -8.29 7.36
CA LEU A 130 6.53 -9.02 7.81
C LEU A 130 6.58 -10.43 7.23
N GLU A 131 5.47 -11.17 7.28
CA GLU A 131 5.36 -12.50 6.66
C GLU A 131 5.65 -12.42 5.16
N PHE A 132 5.09 -11.43 4.47
CA PHE A 132 5.29 -11.27 3.03
C PHE A 132 6.73 -10.90 2.64
N MET A 133 7.39 -10.02 3.40
CA MET A 133 8.80 -9.69 3.18
C MET A 133 9.72 -10.90 3.40
N LEU A 134 9.40 -11.77 4.38
CA LEU A 134 10.13 -13.00 4.61
C LEU A 134 9.97 -14.01 3.47
N GLU A 135 8.76 -14.13 2.92
CA GLU A 135 8.52 -14.97 1.75
C GLU A 135 9.28 -14.51 0.53
N HIS A 136 9.27 -13.19 0.29
CA HIS A 136 10.00 -12.57 -0.79
C HIS A 136 11.49 -12.92 -0.71
N ALA A 137 12.14 -12.67 0.45
CA ALA A 137 13.53 -13.05 0.67
C ALA A 137 13.79 -14.56 0.49
N GLN A 138 12.91 -15.42 1.02
CA GLN A 138 13.04 -16.88 0.88
C GLN A 138 12.88 -17.34 -0.57
N MET A 139 12.00 -16.71 -1.34
CA MET A 139 11.80 -17.01 -2.75
C MET A 139 13.10 -16.71 -3.52
N GLU A 140 13.71 -15.56 -3.26
CA GLU A 140 14.95 -15.18 -3.90
C GLU A 140 16.10 -16.12 -3.54
N GLU A 141 16.31 -16.35 -2.25
CA GLU A 141 17.35 -17.24 -1.73
C GLU A 141 17.22 -18.68 -2.25
N ARG A 142 15.99 -19.14 -2.49
CA ARG A 142 15.72 -20.52 -2.91
C ARG A 142 15.73 -20.71 -4.42
N PHE A 143 15.33 -19.70 -5.19
CA PHE A 143 15.08 -19.86 -6.63
C PHE A 143 15.88 -18.92 -7.51
N ILE A 144 16.05 -17.65 -7.10
CA ILE A 144 16.72 -16.63 -7.92
C ILE A 144 18.23 -16.63 -7.68
N PHE A 145 18.65 -16.49 -6.43
CA PHE A 145 20.07 -16.46 -6.06
C PHE A 145 20.82 -17.71 -6.51
N PRO A 146 20.29 -18.95 -6.41
CA PRO A 146 20.98 -20.13 -6.92
C PRO A 146 21.18 -20.13 -8.43
N VAL A 147 20.32 -19.46 -9.20
CA VAL A 147 20.56 -19.27 -10.64
C VAL A 147 21.73 -18.34 -10.86
N LEU A 148 21.74 -17.19 -10.17
CA LEU A 148 22.80 -16.20 -10.29
C LEU A 148 24.16 -16.77 -9.85
N GLU A 149 24.20 -17.50 -8.73
CA GLU A 149 25.43 -18.14 -8.23
C GLU A 149 25.98 -19.22 -9.16
N ARG A 150 25.13 -19.88 -9.96
CA ARG A 150 25.59 -20.80 -11.01
C ARG A 150 26.17 -20.07 -12.21
N ALA A 151 25.69 -18.85 -12.50
CA ALA A 151 26.20 -18.03 -13.59
C ALA A 151 27.55 -17.39 -13.22
N ASP A 152 27.65 -16.79 -12.04
CA ASP A 152 28.89 -16.29 -11.45
C ASP A 152 28.81 -16.27 -9.92
N ARG A 153 29.88 -16.73 -9.26
CA ARG A 153 29.89 -16.95 -7.82
C ARG A 153 30.00 -15.62 -7.08
N GLY A 154 29.09 -15.40 -6.13
CA GLY A 154 29.06 -14.24 -5.25
C GLY A 154 28.17 -13.10 -5.73
N LEU A 155 27.47 -13.24 -6.86
CA LEU A 155 26.56 -12.21 -7.37
C LEU A 155 25.44 -11.88 -6.37
N SER A 156 24.94 -12.86 -5.63
CA SER A 156 23.82 -12.68 -4.69
C SER A 156 24.25 -12.33 -3.27
N LYS A 157 25.57 -12.28 -2.99
CA LYS A 157 26.10 -12.18 -1.63
C LYS A 157 25.61 -10.93 -0.88
N VAL A 158 25.61 -9.78 -1.55
CA VAL A 158 25.24 -8.49 -0.92
C VAL A 158 23.75 -8.46 -0.58
N ALA A 159 22.89 -8.87 -1.52
CA ALA A 159 21.44 -8.96 -1.31
C ALA A 159 21.10 -9.91 -0.15
N ASN A 160 21.72 -11.09 -0.12
CA ASN A 160 21.53 -12.06 0.97
C ASN A 160 22.00 -11.51 2.34
N GLU A 161 23.12 -10.77 2.38
CA GLU A 161 23.57 -10.11 3.61
C GLU A 161 22.62 -8.98 4.06
N GLN A 162 21.95 -8.30 3.13
CA GLN A 162 20.91 -7.30 3.44
C GLN A 162 19.69 -7.96 4.10
N HIS A 163 19.18 -9.08 3.56
CA HIS A 163 18.08 -9.84 4.18
C HIS A 163 18.34 -10.16 5.67
N ALA A 164 19.55 -10.63 5.98
CA ALA A 164 19.95 -10.96 7.34
C ALA A 164 19.97 -9.73 8.29
N LYS A 165 20.31 -8.55 7.77
CA LYS A 165 20.36 -7.28 8.52
C LYS A 165 18.97 -6.67 8.74
N ASP A 166 18.05 -6.88 7.80
CA ASP A 166 16.71 -6.30 7.87
C ASP A 166 15.82 -7.04 8.89
N PHE A 167 16.06 -8.34 9.12
CA PHE A 167 15.24 -9.13 10.03
C PHE A 167 15.17 -8.58 11.47
N PRO A 168 16.29 -8.19 12.14
CA PRO A 168 16.23 -7.51 13.44
C PRO A 168 15.44 -6.19 13.41
N ILE A 169 15.57 -5.40 12.35
CA ILE A 169 14.89 -4.10 12.21
C ILE A 169 13.37 -4.32 12.20
N MET A 170 12.92 -5.22 11.32
CA MET A 170 11.50 -5.54 11.16
C MET A 170 10.89 -6.12 12.43
N ASN A 171 11.58 -7.05 13.10
CA ASN A 171 11.10 -7.59 14.38
C ASN A 171 11.01 -6.51 15.46
N GLY A 172 11.98 -5.61 15.54
CA GLY A 172 11.93 -4.52 16.50
C GLY A 172 10.71 -3.62 16.26
N ILE A 173 10.30 -3.39 15.00
CA ILE A 173 9.11 -2.58 14.69
C ILE A 173 7.85 -3.31 15.17
N ARG A 174 7.75 -4.62 14.94
CA ARG A 174 6.65 -5.44 15.46
C ARG A 174 6.52 -5.35 16.97
N GLU A 175 7.63 -5.48 17.71
CA GLU A 175 7.61 -5.39 19.17
C GLU A 175 7.27 -3.98 19.68
N GLN A 176 7.68 -2.93 18.96
CA GLN A 176 7.26 -1.57 19.26
C GLN A 176 5.76 -1.36 19.08
N ILE A 177 5.16 -1.87 18.00
CA ILE A 177 3.69 -1.79 17.79
C ILE A 177 2.94 -2.49 18.94
N LYS A 178 3.40 -3.67 19.37
CA LYS A 178 2.81 -4.37 20.52
C LYS A 178 2.91 -3.52 21.80
N SER A 179 4.06 -2.87 22.01
CA SER A 179 4.30 -2.01 23.17
C SER A 179 3.39 -0.79 23.17
N ILE A 180 3.17 -0.15 22.02
CA ILE A 180 2.21 0.96 21.89
C ILE A 180 0.79 0.50 22.26
N GLY A 181 0.41 -0.73 21.92
CA GLY A 181 -0.93 -1.27 22.18
C GLY A 181 -1.32 -1.41 23.66
N VAL A 182 -0.37 -1.27 24.59
CA VAL A 182 -0.62 -1.30 26.04
C VAL A 182 -0.47 0.06 26.72
N LEU A 183 -0.02 1.09 25.99
CA LEU A 183 0.12 2.44 26.52
C LEU A 183 -1.22 3.15 26.65
N GLU A 184 -1.29 4.11 27.58
CA GLU A 184 -2.45 4.98 27.72
C GLU A 184 -2.52 5.98 26.55
N SER A 185 -3.58 5.86 25.75
CA SER A 185 -3.83 6.73 24.62
C SER A 185 -3.86 8.20 25.04
N GLY A 186 -3.07 9.04 24.38
CA GLY A 186 -2.99 10.49 24.64
C GLY A 186 -2.00 10.88 25.75
N SER A 187 -1.28 9.93 26.34
CA SER A 187 -0.12 10.23 27.20
C SER A 187 1.07 10.71 26.36
N PRO A 188 2.00 11.53 26.91
CA PRO A 188 3.21 11.93 26.19
C PRO A 188 4.05 10.73 25.70
N VAL A 189 4.08 9.65 26.48
CA VAL A 189 4.79 8.40 26.13
C VAL A 189 4.16 7.73 24.91
N TYR A 190 2.84 7.77 24.77
CA TYR A 190 2.13 7.26 23.60
C TYR A 190 2.46 8.05 22.33
N GLU A 191 2.55 9.37 22.43
CA GLU A 191 2.92 10.25 21.31
C GLU A 191 4.37 10.04 20.88
N GLU A 192 5.30 10.02 21.83
CA GLU A 192 6.71 9.73 21.57
C GLU A 192 6.91 8.35 20.93
N ALA A 193 6.16 7.34 21.40
CA ALA A 193 6.24 6.00 20.85
C ALA A 193 5.82 5.93 19.37
N PHE A 194 4.85 6.74 18.95
CA PHE A 194 4.45 6.85 17.54
C PHE A 194 5.45 7.63 16.69
N LEU A 195 6.04 8.71 17.21
CA LEU A 195 7.11 9.43 16.53
C LEU A 195 8.31 8.50 16.26
N ASN A 196 8.71 7.73 17.26
CA ASN A 196 9.77 6.73 17.13
C ASN A 196 9.38 5.61 16.15
N LEU A 197 8.12 5.19 16.13
CA LEU A 197 7.64 4.16 15.20
C LEU A 197 7.68 4.67 13.76
N SER A 198 7.23 5.91 13.54
CA SER A 198 7.27 6.58 12.24
C SER A 198 8.70 6.67 11.71
N ALA A 199 9.66 7.13 12.53
CA ALA A 199 11.06 7.19 12.14
C ALA A 199 11.61 5.82 11.68
N ARG A 200 11.32 4.75 12.44
CA ARG A 200 11.79 3.40 12.10
C ARG A 200 11.12 2.80 10.86
N LEU A 201 9.85 3.12 10.62
CA LEU A 201 9.16 2.73 9.39
C LEU A 201 9.72 3.47 8.18
N ASN A 202 10.08 4.75 8.33
CA ASN A 202 10.75 5.52 7.29
C ASN A 202 12.13 4.95 6.96
N ASP A 203 12.93 4.60 7.98
CA ASP A 203 14.23 3.95 7.79
C ASP A 203 14.09 2.60 7.08
N LEU A 204 13.12 1.76 7.49
CA LEU A 204 12.81 0.51 6.80
C LEU A 204 12.42 0.75 5.33
N GLN A 205 11.58 1.75 5.07
CA GLN A 205 11.17 2.08 3.70
C GLN A 205 12.37 2.49 2.85
N ALA A 206 13.28 3.29 3.40
CA ALA A 206 14.51 3.71 2.71
C ALA A 206 15.40 2.52 2.38
N HIS A 207 15.62 1.62 3.34
CA HIS A 207 16.40 0.39 3.13
C HIS A 207 15.78 -0.50 2.05
N CYS A 208 14.47 -0.76 2.10
CA CYS A 208 13.79 -1.57 1.09
C CYS A 208 13.89 -0.93 -0.30
N LYS A 209 13.74 0.40 -0.40
CA LYS A 209 13.90 1.10 -1.69
C LYS A 209 15.31 0.96 -2.25
N GLU A 210 16.33 1.10 -1.41
CA GLU A 210 17.72 0.92 -1.83
C GLU A 210 17.96 -0.53 -2.29
N HIS A 211 17.62 -1.51 -1.45
CA HIS A 211 17.75 -2.93 -1.77
C HIS A 211 17.06 -3.30 -3.09
N PHE A 212 15.79 -2.94 -3.26
CA PHE A 212 15.05 -3.23 -4.50
C PHE A 212 15.64 -2.51 -5.73
N ASP A 213 16.12 -1.26 -5.60
CA ASP A 213 16.79 -0.56 -6.71
C ASP A 213 18.09 -1.26 -7.10
N GLU A 214 18.86 -1.77 -6.14
CA GLU A 214 20.06 -2.54 -6.39
C GLU A 214 19.75 -3.84 -7.14
N GLU A 215 18.74 -4.57 -6.71
CA GLU A 215 18.35 -5.82 -7.36
C GLU A 215 17.81 -5.58 -8.76
N GLU A 216 16.86 -4.67 -8.92
CA GLU A 216 16.22 -4.39 -10.21
C GLU A 216 17.21 -3.86 -11.25
N ARG A 217 18.24 -3.13 -10.83
CA ARG A 217 19.22 -2.53 -11.74
C ARG A 217 20.47 -3.36 -11.95
N LYS A 218 20.84 -4.21 -10.98
CA LYS A 218 22.11 -4.96 -11.01
C LYS A 218 21.89 -6.46 -11.08
N LEU A 219 20.98 -7.04 -10.31
CA LEU A 219 20.83 -8.50 -10.21
C LEU A 219 19.81 -9.07 -11.19
N LEU A 220 18.60 -8.52 -11.26
CA LEU A 220 17.56 -9.02 -12.14
C LEU A 220 17.97 -8.98 -13.63
N PRO A 221 18.69 -7.96 -14.14
CA PRO A 221 19.20 -7.99 -15.52
C PRO A 221 20.18 -9.14 -15.78
N LEU A 222 20.92 -9.59 -14.77
CA LEU A 222 21.80 -10.77 -14.90
C LEU A 222 20.99 -12.07 -14.95
N LEU A 223 19.82 -12.12 -14.32
CA LEU A 223 18.88 -13.23 -14.48
C LEU A 223 18.29 -13.25 -15.90
N GLU A 224 18.11 -12.09 -16.54
CA GLU A 224 17.73 -12.02 -17.96
C GLU A 224 18.87 -12.50 -18.88
N ALA A 225 20.11 -12.18 -18.52
CA ALA A 225 21.30 -12.57 -19.28
C ALA A 225 21.74 -14.03 -19.04
N ALA A 226 21.35 -14.61 -17.90
CA ALA A 226 21.48 -16.03 -17.66
C ALA A 226 20.59 -16.74 -18.70
N ASP A 227 21.22 -17.43 -19.66
CA ASP A 227 20.59 -18.10 -20.81
C ASP A 227 19.74 -19.31 -20.37
N LEU A 228 18.75 -19.06 -19.51
CA LEU A 228 17.81 -20.04 -19.01
C LEU A 228 16.86 -20.40 -20.14
N SER A 229 16.74 -21.69 -20.43
CA SER A 229 15.70 -22.15 -21.33
C SER A 229 14.32 -21.73 -20.80
N ARG A 230 13.37 -21.48 -21.71
CA ARG A 230 11.99 -21.13 -21.34
C ARG A 230 11.38 -22.17 -20.40
N GLU A 231 11.67 -23.45 -20.63
CA GLU A 231 11.22 -24.56 -19.80
C GLU A 231 11.76 -24.48 -18.36
N MET A 232 13.02 -24.10 -18.18
CA MET A 232 13.61 -23.91 -16.85
C MET A 232 13.02 -22.67 -16.15
N GLN A 233 12.76 -21.59 -16.87
CA GLN A 233 12.08 -20.41 -16.31
C GLN A 233 10.65 -20.73 -15.88
N GLU A 234 9.86 -21.38 -16.74
CA GLU A 234 8.47 -21.77 -16.46
C GLU A 234 8.39 -22.81 -15.32
N GLY A 235 9.32 -23.78 -15.29
CA GLY A 235 9.42 -24.76 -14.21
C GLY A 235 9.80 -24.13 -12.87
N THR A 236 10.77 -23.20 -12.86
CA THR A 236 11.16 -22.47 -11.64
C THR A 236 10.02 -21.59 -11.14
N LEU A 237 9.34 -20.89 -12.06
CA LEU A 237 8.15 -20.09 -11.72
C LEU A 237 7.03 -20.96 -11.13
N GLY A 238 6.80 -22.14 -11.69
CA GLY A 238 5.85 -23.12 -11.15
C GLY A 238 6.20 -23.52 -9.70
N GLN A 239 7.47 -23.77 -9.41
CA GLN A 239 7.96 -24.07 -8.06
C GLN A 239 7.80 -22.88 -7.10
N CYS A 240 8.07 -21.65 -7.55
CA CYS A 240 7.83 -20.45 -6.75
C CYS A 240 6.36 -20.38 -6.33
N PHE A 241 5.44 -20.56 -7.28
CA PHE A 241 4.02 -20.56 -6.98
C PHE A 241 3.59 -21.73 -6.08
N GLU A 242 4.22 -22.91 -6.17
CA GLU A 242 3.92 -24.04 -5.28
C GLU A 242 4.29 -23.73 -3.83
N VAL A 243 5.48 -23.16 -3.64
CA VAL A 243 5.94 -22.75 -2.31
C VAL A 243 5.04 -21.65 -1.76
N MET A 244 4.75 -20.61 -2.54
CA MET A 244 3.86 -19.51 -2.12
C MET A 244 2.46 -20.03 -1.76
N GLU A 245 1.89 -20.93 -2.57
CA GLU A 245 0.58 -21.53 -2.30
C GLU A 245 0.60 -22.36 -1.00
N ALA A 246 1.60 -23.22 -0.83
CA ALA A 246 1.68 -24.14 0.30
C ALA A 246 1.93 -23.43 1.64
N THR A 247 2.69 -22.33 1.62
CA THR A 247 3.15 -21.68 2.84
C THR A 247 2.30 -20.48 3.23
N HIS A 248 1.76 -19.72 2.28
CA HIS A 248 1.14 -18.43 2.58
C HIS A 248 0.02 -18.01 1.62
N SER A 249 -0.80 -18.95 1.16
CA SER A 249 -2.00 -18.66 0.36
C SER A 249 -2.93 -17.59 0.98
N HIS A 250 -2.87 -17.36 2.29
CA HIS A 250 -3.60 -16.30 3.00
C HIS A 250 -3.08 -14.88 2.72
N LEU A 251 -1.83 -14.73 2.28
CA LEU A 251 -1.25 -13.43 1.93
C LEU A 251 -1.54 -13.02 0.49
N PHE A 252 -2.15 -13.89 -0.33
CA PHE A 252 -2.41 -13.56 -1.73
C PHE A 252 -3.24 -12.28 -1.91
N SER A 253 -4.33 -12.14 -1.16
CA SER A 253 -5.16 -10.94 -1.19
C SER A 253 -4.42 -9.70 -0.68
N PHE A 254 -3.50 -9.87 0.26
CA PHE A 254 -2.64 -8.80 0.76
C PHE A 254 -1.66 -8.35 -0.34
N PHE A 255 -0.98 -9.29 -0.98
CA PHE A 255 -0.08 -9.04 -2.11
C PHE A 255 -0.78 -8.27 -3.25
N ILE A 256 -1.92 -8.79 -3.74
CA ILE A 256 -2.66 -8.15 -4.85
C ILE A 256 -3.18 -6.76 -4.48
N ALA A 257 -3.56 -6.53 -3.21
CA ALA A 257 -3.99 -5.21 -2.75
C ALA A 257 -2.89 -4.14 -2.83
N GLY A 258 -1.62 -4.54 -2.95
CA GLY A 258 -0.50 -3.63 -3.15
C GLY A 258 -0.13 -3.36 -4.61
N LEU A 259 -0.89 -3.92 -5.57
CA LEU A 259 -0.62 -3.77 -7.00
C LEU A 259 -1.62 -2.83 -7.68
N SER A 260 -1.17 -2.20 -8.76
CA SER A 260 -2.08 -1.55 -9.71
C SER A 260 -2.93 -2.60 -10.45
N PRO A 261 -4.10 -2.24 -11.01
CA PRO A 261 -4.91 -3.18 -11.78
C PRO A 261 -4.16 -3.87 -12.93
N ILE A 262 -3.24 -3.13 -13.58
CA ILE A 262 -2.43 -3.66 -14.68
C ILE A 262 -1.38 -4.65 -14.14
N ASP A 263 -0.70 -4.29 -13.06
CA ASP A 263 0.29 -5.17 -12.41
C ASP A 263 -0.36 -6.46 -11.86
N ALA A 264 -1.54 -6.37 -11.27
CA ALA A 264 -2.32 -7.51 -10.82
C ALA A 264 -2.75 -8.41 -11.98
N PHE A 265 -3.15 -7.81 -13.11
CA PHE A 265 -3.46 -8.55 -14.33
C PHE A 265 -2.21 -9.28 -14.88
N CYS A 266 -1.06 -8.60 -14.93
CA CYS A 266 0.21 -9.21 -15.32
C CYS A 266 0.52 -10.43 -14.44
N TYR A 267 0.34 -10.33 -13.12
CA TYR A 267 0.53 -11.47 -12.22
C TYR A 267 -0.37 -12.65 -12.59
N ILE A 268 -1.67 -12.41 -12.77
CA ILE A 268 -2.65 -13.45 -13.11
C ILE A 268 -2.29 -14.13 -14.44
N GLU A 269 -1.83 -13.37 -15.44
CA GLU A 269 -1.38 -13.92 -16.72
C GLU A 269 -0.15 -14.83 -16.56
N MET A 270 0.80 -14.50 -15.66
CA MET A 270 1.92 -15.39 -15.37
C MET A 270 1.48 -16.71 -14.74
N VAL A 271 0.54 -16.67 -13.78
CA VAL A 271 -0.01 -17.89 -13.18
C VAL A 271 -0.65 -18.78 -14.25
N LYS A 272 -1.40 -18.18 -15.19
CA LYS A 272 -2.02 -18.94 -16.31
C LYS A 272 -0.97 -19.60 -17.20
N ARG A 273 0.17 -18.95 -17.44
CA ARG A 273 1.26 -19.50 -18.29
C ARG A 273 1.89 -20.77 -17.69
N CYS A 274 1.87 -20.94 -16.37
CA CYS A 274 2.34 -22.18 -15.72
C CYS A 274 1.45 -23.40 -15.95
N GLY A 275 0.35 -23.29 -16.70
CA GLY A 275 -0.47 -24.44 -17.13
C GLY A 275 -1.37 -25.05 -16.05
N ASP A 276 -1.32 -24.55 -14.82
CA ASP A 276 -2.10 -25.05 -13.69
C ASP A 276 -3.44 -24.29 -13.57
N LYS A 277 -4.43 -24.73 -14.35
CA LYS A 277 -5.79 -24.16 -14.34
C LYS A 277 -6.46 -24.26 -12.97
N ASP A 278 -6.12 -25.27 -12.18
CA ASP A 278 -6.68 -25.45 -10.84
C ASP A 278 -6.08 -24.43 -9.86
N ARG A 279 -4.79 -24.13 -9.98
CA ARG A 279 -4.12 -23.08 -9.19
C ARG A 279 -4.64 -21.69 -9.50
N VAL A 280 -4.83 -21.34 -10.78
CA VAL A 280 -5.49 -20.08 -11.16
C VAL A 280 -6.86 -19.98 -10.49
N THR A 281 -7.63 -21.07 -10.50
CA THR A 281 -8.95 -21.12 -9.87
C THR A 281 -8.86 -20.90 -8.35
N ARG A 282 -7.92 -21.54 -7.65
CA ARG A 282 -7.74 -21.37 -6.20
C ARG A 282 -7.28 -19.97 -5.81
N ILE A 283 -6.38 -19.38 -6.61
CA ILE A 283 -5.91 -17.99 -6.47
C ILE A 283 -7.06 -17.00 -6.69
N ILE A 284 -7.90 -17.20 -7.71
CA ILE A 284 -9.09 -16.36 -7.91
C ILE A 284 -10.10 -16.54 -6.77
N GLN A 285 -10.28 -17.76 -6.27
CA GLN A 285 -11.15 -18.03 -5.14
C GLN A 285 -10.65 -17.39 -3.83
N SER A 286 -9.34 -17.26 -3.61
CA SER A 286 -8.81 -16.57 -2.43
C SER A 286 -9.06 -15.05 -2.50
N LEU A 287 -9.08 -14.45 -3.69
CA LEU A 287 -9.51 -13.05 -3.88
C LEU A 287 -10.98 -12.83 -3.54
N GLY A 288 -11.85 -13.79 -3.88
CA GLY A 288 -13.28 -13.74 -3.55
C GLY A 288 -13.57 -13.96 -2.05
N ARG A 289 -12.62 -14.52 -1.30
CA ARG A 289 -12.66 -14.63 0.16
C ARG A 289 -12.04 -13.37 0.76
N ALA A 290 -12.72 -12.24 0.60
CA ALA A 290 -12.37 -11.06 1.38
C ALA A 290 -12.28 -11.43 2.88
N PRO A 291 -11.28 -10.94 3.63
CA PRO A 291 -11.28 -11.09 5.08
C PRO A 291 -12.63 -10.57 5.60
N LYS A 292 -13.36 -11.40 6.32
CA LYS A 292 -14.69 -11.04 6.85
C LYS A 292 -14.67 -9.94 7.91
N ASP A 293 -13.48 -9.44 8.25
CA ASP A 293 -13.27 -8.48 9.31
C ASP A 293 -12.44 -7.30 8.79
N TYR A 294 -13.12 -6.24 8.33
CA TYR A 294 -12.57 -4.88 8.23
C TYR A 294 -13.11 -4.04 9.38
#